data_AF-A0A0C9TC76-F1
#
_entry.id   AF-A0A0C9TC76-F1
#
_cell.length_a   1.000
_cell.length_b   1.000
_cell.length_c   1.000
_cell.angle_alpha   90.00
_cell.angle_beta   90.00
_cell.angle_gamma   90.00
#
_symmetry.space_group_name_H-M   'P 1'
#
loop_
_entity.id
_entity.type
_entity.pdbx_description
1 polymer ?
#
loop_
_entity_poly.entity_id
_entity_poly.type
_entity_poly.pdbx_seq_one_letter_code
_entity_poly.pdbx_strand_id
1 'polypeptide(L)'
;MDVSEEKRWLYTMFIGIDTNFRLWRKHVLNNEVDPGLSKGWAYFIEEKAYKDHLAKHKDETQEHSTCSGHNAVNMADTKKSRGLAATGVGTLANGVGNLQKGEKYINMDYLFLLTMHDCEVLVLKSPMISPVSGTRTSGCAGNLPDVYHMDYKKMTIIFLVLKFHLPAHVTHCQIMFSFNLTQYVGCTDGEAPERGWANINPVASSMKEMGPGTWRDTLGDHFGNWNWKWVQQLVMEAKFMFAEHNQELNNFEACIDQTMLAQWMREVEAWEKDPSQPNPYETRVANTYFVAISQAAVRLELARAEVVEFEARNNNSLHPDLLPIVLISSGLEIEGQYRHSLKVDTVALEQHATDHQLGKIQQYSNMLRWHIDAWQEVQLLYMPFVVRLCANNDSSAEGVAKDSDHTIMNAVHAAISASSTKLWLPSDIGSQDRCDKLLCEHEWDLHYAQAEEALNDIQHFLHLRTHLYKFKDNNIQDQMENT
;
A
#
# COMPACT_ATOMS: atom_id res chain seq x y z
N MET A 1 26.00 26.45 14.47
CA MET A 1 25.05 27.50 14.89
C MET A 1 24.69 27.26 16.34
N ASP A 2 24.70 28.29 17.19
CA ASP A 2 24.31 28.19 18.60
C ASP A 2 22.84 28.60 18.74
N VAL A 3 21.94 27.62 18.66
CA VAL A 3 20.48 27.80 18.69
C VAL A 3 19.91 26.86 19.76
N SER A 4 19.01 27.38 20.59
CA SER A 4 18.29 26.59 21.59
C SER A 4 17.55 25.41 20.93
N GLU A 5 17.50 24.28 21.61
CA GLU A 5 16.92 23.04 21.09
C GLU A 5 15.49 23.24 20.54
N GLU A 6 14.66 23.96 21.29
CA GLU A 6 13.27 24.32 20.93
C GLU A 6 13.12 25.13 19.62
N LYS A 7 14.20 25.71 19.10
CA LYS A 7 14.21 26.51 17.87
C LYS A 7 14.99 25.87 16.74
N ARG A 8 15.66 24.74 16.96
CA ARG A 8 16.44 24.04 15.92
C ARG A 8 15.57 23.63 14.73
N TRP A 9 14.30 23.33 14.98
CA TRP A 9 13.35 22.96 13.93
C TRP A 9 13.15 24.06 12.87
N LEU A 10 13.38 25.34 13.19
CA LEU A 10 13.35 26.45 12.23
C LEU A 10 14.48 26.35 11.18
N TYR A 11 15.53 25.60 11.48
CA TYR A 11 16.68 25.35 10.61
C TYR A 11 16.64 23.92 10.05
N THR A 12 15.43 23.37 9.88
CA THR A 12 15.21 22.07 9.25
C THR A 12 15.26 22.20 7.74
N MET A 13 16.07 21.36 7.10
CA MET A 13 16.02 21.16 5.66
C MET A 13 15.27 19.86 5.35
N PHE A 14 14.25 19.99 4.49
CA PHE A 14 13.54 18.84 3.91
C PHE A 14 14.18 18.51 2.58
N ILE A 15 14.51 17.24 2.42
CA ILE A 15 15.12 16.71 1.21
C ILE A 15 14.21 15.64 0.65
N GLY A 16 14.01 15.62 -0.67
CA GLY A 16 13.31 14.56 -1.39
C GLY A 16 14.28 13.83 -2.33
N ILE A 17 14.32 12.51 -2.27
CA ILE A 17 15.12 11.62 -3.12
C ILE A 17 14.15 10.79 -3.94
N ASP A 18 14.33 10.76 -5.25
CA ASP A 18 13.48 9.95 -6.12
C ASP A 18 14.15 9.62 -7.46
N THR A 19 13.60 8.66 -8.19
CA THR A 19 14.08 8.22 -9.49
C THR A 19 13.02 8.25 -10.58
N ASN A 20 13.40 8.75 -11.76
CA ASN A 20 12.54 8.80 -12.93
C ASN A 20 13.04 7.85 -14.03
N PHE A 21 12.29 6.78 -14.28
CA PHE A 21 12.58 5.79 -15.32
C PHE A 21 12.01 6.13 -16.72
N ARG A 22 11.20 7.19 -16.84
CA ARG A 22 10.76 7.69 -18.15
C ARG A 22 11.88 8.46 -18.85
N LEU A 23 12.79 9.08 -18.08
CA LEU A 23 13.99 9.78 -18.54
C LEU A 23 15.13 8.82 -18.88
N TRP A 24 14.94 7.95 -19.87
CA TRP A 24 15.98 7.07 -20.39
C TRP A 24 16.57 7.60 -21.70
N ARG A 25 17.83 7.25 -21.96
CA ARG A 25 18.59 7.71 -23.14
C ARG A 25 19.27 6.55 -23.85
N LYS A 26 19.20 6.54 -25.18
CA LYS A 26 19.90 5.55 -26.02
C LYS A 26 21.41 5.83 -26.09
N HIS A 27 22.16 4.77 -26.39
CA HIS A 27 23.59 4.85 -26.60
C HIS A 27 23.92 5.28 -28.05
N VAL A 28 23.69 6.56 -28.38
CA VAL A 28 23.82 7.10 -29.76
C VAL A 28 25.13 7.88 -29.98
N LEU A 29 25.58 8.69 -29.01
CA LEU A 29 26.78 9.54 -29.08
C LEU A 29 27.60 9.49 -27.79
N ASN A 30 28.82 10.05 -27.82
CA ASN A 30 29.74 10.16 -26.69
C ASN A 30 30.02 11.64 -26.30
N ASN A 31 30.68 11.84 -25.16
CA ASN A 31 30.99 13.17 -24.61
C ASN A 31 32.08 13.93 -25.38
N GLU A 32 32.82 13.27 -26.28
CA GLU A 32 33.84 13.93 -27.11
C GLU A 32 33.19 14.68 -28.26
N VAL A 33 32.13 14.09 -28.84
CA VAL A 33 31.37 14.66 -29.96
C VAL A 33 30.29 15.62 -29.48
N ASP A 34 29.64 15.32 -28.35
CA ASP A 34 28.59 16.15 -27.74
C ASP A 34 28.89 16.37 -26.25
N PRO A 35 29.85 17.24 -25.91
CA PRO A 35 30.16 17.58 -24.52
C PRO A 35 29.05 18.46 -23.94
N GLY A 36 28.69 18.22 -22.67
CA GLY A 36 27.79 19.12 -21.96
C GLY A 36 28.43 20.48 -21.67
N LEU A 37 27.62 21.53 -21.63
CA LEU A 37 28.06 22.89 -21.34
C LEU A 37 28.40 23.07 -19.86
N SER A 38 27.54 22.55 -18.99
CA SER A 38 27.60 22.78 -17.53
C SER A 38 28.59 21.87 -16.79
N LYS A 39 28.84 20.64 -17.28
CA LYS A 39 29.84 19.69 -16.74
C LYS A 39 29.91 19.59 -15.19
N GLY A 40 28.77 19.52 -14.51
CA GLY A 40 28.76 19.46 -13.03
C GLY A 40 28.41 20.77 -12.32
N TRP A 41 28.32 21.89 -13.04
CA TRP A 41 28.13 23.24 -12.47
C TRP A 41 26.66 23.68 -12.37
N ALA A 42 25.74 22.83 -12.82
CA ALA A 42 24.29 23.05 -12.76
C ALA A 42 23.64 21.90 -11.99
N TYR A 43 22.51 21.38 -12.48
CA TYR A 43 21.76 20.31 -11.82
C TYR A 43 22.40 18.92 -11.94
N PHE A 44 23.04 18.63 -13.06
CA PHE A 44 23.74 17.35 -13.22
C PHE A 44 25.07 17.38 -12.50
N ILE A 45 25.36 16.32 -11.76
CA ILE A 45 26.64 16.09 -11.11
C ILE A 45 27.78 15.92 -12.12
N GLU A 46 29.03 16.10 -11.68
CA GLU A 46 30.20 15.84 -12.51
C GLU A 46 30.25 14.34 -12.89
N GLU A 47 30.21 14.07 -14.20
CA GLU A 47 29.92 12.74 -14.73
C GLU A 47 31.10 11.79 -14.60
N LYS A 48 32.34 12.29 -14.71
CA LYS A 48 33.53 11.45 -14.68
C LYS A 48 33.75 10.88 -13.29
N ALA A 49 33.80 11.73 -12.27
CA ALA A 49 33.94 11.34 -10.87
C ALA A 49 32.84 10.38 -10.43
N TYR A 50 31.59 10.64 -10.86
CA TYR A 50 30.47 9.75 -10.59
C TYR A 50 30.62 8.38 -11.24
N LYS A 51 31.00 8.30 -12.52
CA LYS A 51 31.22 7.02 -13.20
C LYS A 51 32.40 6.25 -12.62
N ASP A 52 33.47 6.94 -12.23
CA ASP A 52 34.64 6.33 -11.59
C ASP A 52 34.25 5.73 -10.23
N HIS A 53 33.42 6.43 -9.45
CA HIS A 53 32.84 5.92 -8.22
C HIS A 53 32.00 4.66 -8.46
N LEU A 54 31.08 4.68 -9.43
CA LEU A 54 30.25 3.53 -9.76
C LEU A 54 31.08 2.33 -10.25
N ALA A 55 32.15 2.57 -11.01
CA ALA A 55 33.03 1.53 -11.50
C ALA A 55 33.80 0.84 -10.36
N LYS A 56 34.24 1.60 -9.35
CA LYS A 56 34.96 1.09 -8.18
C LYS A 56 34.14 0.10 -7.34
N HIS A 57 32.82 0.24 -7.35
CA HIS A 57 31.90 -0.54 -6.52
C HIS A 57 30.96 -1.42 -7.36
N LYS A 58 31.33 -1.73 -8.61
CA LYS A 58 30.50 -2.47 -9.56
C LYS A 58 30.12 -3.88 -9.05
N ASP A 59 31.01 -4.49 -8.27
CA ASP A 59 30.84 -5.85 -7.76
C ASP A 59 30.12 -5.90 -6.40
N GLU A 60 29.74 -4.75 -5.84
CA GLU A 60 28.94 -4.70 -4.61
C GLU A 60 27.50 -5.10 -4.89
N THR A 61 27.03 -6.13 -4.18
CA THR A 61 25.65 -6.56 -4.22
C THR A 61 24.79 -5.64 -3.36
N GLN A 62 23.70 -5.14 -3.93
CA GLN A 62 22.70 -4.40 -3.18
C GLN A 62 21.91 -5.35 -2.28
N GLU A 63 21.84 -5.01 -0.99
CA GLU A 63 20.96 -5.68 -0.04
C GLU A 63 19.49 -5.47 -0.43
N HIS A 64 18.69 -6.53 -0.30
CA HIS A 64 17.25 -6.45 -0.53
C HIS A 64 16.56 -5.69 0.60
N SER A 65 15.50 -4.97 0.24
CA SER A 65 14.68 -4.28 1.25
C SER A 65 13.96 -5.32 2.10
N THR A 66 13.97 -5.12 3.42
CA THR A 66 13.18 -5.91 4.38
C THR A 66 11.70 -5.55 4.36
N CYS A 67 11.31 -4.46 3.68
CA CYS A 67 9.91 -4.11 3.46
C CYS A 67 9.35 -4.90 2.26
N SER A 68 8.23 -5.60 2.47
CA SER A 68 7.48 -6.26 1.40
C SER A 68 7.06 -5.28 0.31
N GLY A 69 7.25 -5.61 -0.97
CA GLY A 69 6.55 -4.94 -2.08
C GLY A 69 7.33 -3.88 -2.88
N HIS A 70 8.55 -3.50 -2.48
CA HIS A 70 9.35 -2.54 -3.26
C HIS A 70 10.05 -3.17 -4.47
N ASN A 71 9.26 -3.50 -5.49
CA ASN A 71 9.77 -4.07 -6.75
C ASN A 71 10.80 -3.15 -7.43
N ALA A 72 10.68 -1.81 -7.30
CA ALA A 72 11.64 -0.87 -7.89
C ALA A 72 13.09 -1.10 -7.41
N VAL A 73 13.24 -1.38 -6.12
CA VAL A 73 14.52 -1.66 -5.44
C VAL A 73 14.90 -3.13 -5.57
N ASN A 74 13.97 -4.03 -5.31
CA ASN A 74 14.21 -5.47 -5.29
C ASN A 74 14.46 -6.07 -6.68
N MET A 75 14.01 -5.38 -7.74
CA MET A 75 14.25 -5.73 -9.14
C MET A 75 15.21 -4.75 -9.83
N ALA A 76 15.99 -3.96 -9.07
CA ALA A 76 16.94 -3.02 -9.65
C ALA A 76 17.94 -3.72 -10.61
N ASP A 77 18.29 -4.98 -10.32
CA ASP A 77 19.18 -5.79 -11.15
C ASP A 77 18.51 -6.60 -12.28
N THR A 78 17.22 -6.45 -12.55
CA THR A 78 16.55 -7.25 -13.61
C THR A 78 16.07 -6.44 -14.82
N LYS A 79 16.10 -5.10 -14.77
CA LYS A 79 15.70 -4.26 -15.91
C LYS A 79 16.66 -4.43 -17.11
N LYS A 80 16.08 -4.65 -18.31
CA LYS A 80 16.83 -4.72 -19.58
C LYS A 80 17.44 -3.35 -19.91
N SER A 81 18.76 -3.23 -19.92
CA SER A 81 19.50 -1.99 -20.20
C SER A 81 20.24 -1.98 -21.55
N ARG A 82 20.13 -3.05 -22.34
CA ARG A 82 20.90 -3.19 -23.60
C ARG A 82 20.50 -2.09 -24.60
N GLY A 83 21.50 -1.35 -25.07
CA GLY A 83 21.31 -0.24 -26.02
C GLY A 83 20.98 1.12 -25.36
N LEU A 84 20.90 1.17 -24.04
CA LEU A 84 20.68 2.38 -23.27
C LEU A 84 21.99 2.87 -22.63
N ALA A 85 22.22 4.18 -22.68
CA ALA A 85 23.31 4.81 -21.94
C ALA A 85 22.86 5.28 -20.54
N ALA A 86 21.55 5.51 -20.36
CA ALA A 86 20.92 5.74 -19.06
C ALA A 86 19.52 5.08 -19.08
N THR A 87 19.19 4.36 -18.00
CA THR A 87 17.88 3.71 -17.81
C THR A 87 16.87 4.58 -17.09
N GLY A 88 17.31 5.73 -16.60
CA GLY A 88 16.57 6.68 -15.81
C GLY A 88 17.51 7.70 -15.19
N VAL A 89 16.96 8.56 -14.35
CA VAL A 89 17.67 9.61 -13.64
C VAL A 89 17.27 9.58 -12.17
N GLY A 90 18.24 9.63 -11.25
CA GLY A 90 18.01 9.89 -9.84
C GLY A 90 18.19 11.37 -9.55
N THR A 91 17.38 11.91 -8.65
CA THR A 91 17.48 13.33 -8.24
C THR A 91 17.48 13.50 -6.74
N LEU A 92 18.19 14.54 -6.34
CA LEU A 92 18.19 15.06 -5.00
C LEU A 92 18.43 16.57 -5.00
N ALA A 93 17.39 17.38 -4.82
CA ALA A 93 17.50 18.84 -4.89
C ALA A 93 18.30 19.28 -6.14
N ASN A 94 19.54 19.76 -5.97
CA ASN A 94 20.43 20.20 -7.05
C ASN A 94 21.37 19.10 -7.59
N GLY A 95 21.26 17.86 -7.13
CA GLY A 95 22.09 16.73 -7.54
C GLY A 95 21.31 15.75 -8.40
N VAL A 96 21.57 15.74 -9.71
CA VAL A 96 20.95 14.86 -10.68
C VAL A 96 21.99 13.90 -11.28
N GLY A 97 21.68 12.60 -11.28
CA GLY A 97 22.60 11.55 -11.73
C GLY A 97 21.93 10.52 -12.63
N ASN A 98 22.62 10.11 -13.68
CA ASN A 98 22.13 9.04 -14.56
C ASN A 98 22.16 7.68 -13.85
N LEU A 99 21.12 6.87 -14.06
CA LEU A 99 21.02 5.50 -13.55
C LEU A 99 21.42 4.50 -14.64
N GLN A 100 22.32 3.58 -14.31
CA GLN A 100 22.80 2.56 -15.26
C GLN A 100 21.83 1.38 -15.32
N LYS A 101 21.22 1.04 -14.18
CA LYS A 101 20.30 -0.08 -14.07
C LYS A 101 19.49 0.01 -12.77
N GLY A 102 18.19 0.27 -12.89
CA GLY A 102 17.28 0.29 -11.73
C GLY A 102 17.62 1.39 -10.72
N GLU A 103 16.98 1.32 -9.55
CA GLU A 103 17.25 2.19 -8.41
C GLU A 103 18.26 1.51 -7.48
N LYS A 104 19.54 1.91 -7.62
CA LYS A 104 20.61 1.38 -6.79
C LYS A 104 21.00 2.39 -5.70
N TYR A 105 21.20 1.89 -4.49
CA TYR A 105 21.62 2.69 -3.34
C TYR A 105 22.91 3.45 -3.61
N ILE A 106 23.88 2.84 -4.30
CA ILE A 106 25.14 3.53 -4.62
C ILE A 106 24.95 4.81 -5.42
N ASN A 107 23.99 4.83 -6.35
CA ASN A 107 23.69 6.02 -7.13
C ASN A 107 23.11 7.12 -6.22
N MET A 108 22.15 6.75 -5.36
CA MET A 108 21.46 7.70 -4.49
C MET A 108 22.34 8.17 -3.33
N ASP A 109 23.17 7.30 -2.76
CA ASP A 109 24.16 7.62 -1.71
C ASP A 109 25.17 8.66 -2.24
N TYR A 110 25.69 8.47 -3.46
CA TYR A 110 26.61 9.43 -4.07
C TYR A 110 25.95 10.79 -4.28
N LEU A 111 24.72 10.80 -4.80
CA LEU A 111 23.93 12.03 -4.98
C LEU A 111 23.69 12.73 -3.64
N PHE A 112 23.32 11.96 -2.61
CA PHE A 112 23.10 12.47 -1.26
C PHE A 112 24.33 13.15 -0.68
N LEU A 113 25.46 12.45 -0.70
CA LEU A 113 26.68 12.93 -0.06
C LEU A 113 27.27 14.13 -0.82
N LEU A 114 27.17 14.15 -2.15
CA LEU A 114 27.60 15.30 -2.95
C LEU A 114 26.73 16.53 -2.69
N THR A 115 25.40 16.38 -2.71
CA THR A 115 24.47 17.50 -2.48
C THR A 115 24.61 18.08 -1.08
N MET A 116 24.92 17.23 -0.10
CA MET A 116 24.99 17.62 1.31
C MET A 116 26.35 18.16 1.76
N HIS A 117 27.40 17.97 0.97
CA HIS A 117 28.79 18.30 1.32
C HIS A 117 28.97 19.73 1.90
N ASP A 118 28.33 20.74 1.29
CA ASP A 118 28.44 22.15 1.70
C ASP A 118 27.19 22.68 2.43
N CYS A 119 26.29 21.80 2.88
CA CYS A 119 25.07 22.21 3.57
C CYS A 119 25.30 22.35 5.08
N GLU A 120 25.17 23.57 5.61
CA GLU A 120 25.10 23.79 7.06
C GLU A 120 23.65 23.74 7.55
N VAL A 121 23.20 22.57 8.02
CA VAL A 121 21.85 22.39 8.59
C VAL A 121 21.90 21.77 9.98
N LEU A 122 20.97 22.17 10.85
CA LEU A 122 20.89 21.60 12.21
C LEU A 122 20.03 20.34 12.23
N VAL A 123 18.97 20.31 11.43
CA VAL A 123 18.07 19.16 11.28
C VAL A 123 17.91 18.83 9.81
N LEU A 124 18.16 17.59 9.43
CA LEU A 124 17.93 17.07 8.09
C LEU A 124 16.81 16.04 8.13
N LYS A 125 15.77 16.23 7.32
CA LYS A 125 14.72 15.24 7.10
C LYS A 125 14.83 14.68 5.69
N SER A 126 15.23 13.41 5.59
CA SER A 126 15.58 12.77 4.32
C SER A 126 14.83 11.45 4.10
N PRO A 127 14.34 11.17 2.89
CA PRO A 127 13.65 9.93 2.62
C PRO A 127 14.61 8.73 2.65
N MET A 128 14.15 7.64 3.27
CA MET A 128 14.73 6.33 3.17
C MET A 128 13.94 5.51 2.15
N ILE A 129 14.67 4.93 1.20
CA ILE A 129 14.13 3.97 0.24
C ILE A 129 13.86 2.62 0.93
N SER A 130 14.60 2.31 2.01
CA SER A 130 14.42 1.10 2.84
C SER A 130 15.04 1.30 4.22
N PRO A 131 14.60 0.60 5.29
CA PRO A 131 15.32 0.47 6.57
C PRO A 131 16.85 0.27 6.44
N VAL A 132 17.27 -0.46 5.41
CA VAL A 132 18.68 -0.76 5.09
C VAL A 132 19.46 0.47 4.58
N SER A 133 18.80 1.46 3.95
CA SER A 133 19.50 2.68 3.49
C SER A 133 19.87 3.63 4.65
N GLY A 134 19.15 3.57 5.77
CA GLY A 134 19.44 4.37 6.98
C GLY A 134 20.67 3.87 7.75
N THR A 135 20.87 2.55 7.78
CA THR A 135 22.10 1.94 8.32
C THR A 135 23.29 2.11 7.37
N ARG A 136 23.06 2.19 6.06
CA ARG A 136 24.11 2.48 5.08
C ARG A 136 24.58 3.93 5.05
N THR A 137 23.71 4.93 5.14
CA THR A 137 24.15 6.34 5.13
C THR A 137 25.08 6.69 6.31
N SER A 138 24.93 5.99 7.44
CA SER A 138 25.85 6.09 8.58
C SER A 138 27.15 5.27 8.41
N GLY A 139 27.14 4.18 7.63
CA GLY A 139 28.32 3.33 7.34
C GLY A 139 29.13 3.68 6.08
N CYS A 140 28.49 4.23 5.04
CA CYS A 140 29.09 4.61 3.76
C CYS A 140 30.03 5.82 3.86
N ALA A 141 29.98 6.56 4.97
CA ALA A 141 30.91 7.64 5.27
C ALA A 141 32.39 7.18 5.33
N GLY A 142 32.68 5.88 5.42
CA GLY A 142 34.05 5.36 5.40
C GLY A 142 34.65 5.08 4.01
N ASN A 143 33.84 5.06 2.94
CA ASN A 143 34.27 4.55 1.62
C ASN A 143 34.38 5.63 0.52
N LEU A 144 34.05 6.89 0.85
CA LEU A 144 34.17 8.04 -0.05
C LEU A 144 35.47 8.81 0.20
N PRO A 145 35.94 9.62 -0.78
CA PRO A 145 37.04 10.54 -0.54
C PRO A 145 36.74 11.45 0.65
N ASP A 146 37.76 11.72 1.49
CA ASP A 146 37.64 12.55 2.71
C ASP A 146 36.98 13.91 2.48
N VAL A 147 37.05 14.42 1.24
CA VAL A 147 36.39 15.65 0.83
C VAL A 147 34.88 15.58 1.07
N TYR A 148 34.20 14.45 0.87
CA TYR A 148 32.74 14.35 1.03
C TYR A 148 32.28 13.96 2.44
N HIS A 149 33.18 13.96 3.43
CA HIS A 149 32.83 13.61 4.81
C HIS A 149 32.11 14.77 5.50
N MET A 150 30.82 14.59 5.77
CA MET A 150 30.05 15.50 6.62
C MET A 150 30.42 15.33 8.10
N ASP A 151 30.46 16.43 8.85
CA ASP A 151 30.53 16.40 10.32
C ASP A 151 29.14 16.08 10.90
N TYR A 152 28.73 14.82 10.79
CA TYR A 152 27.45 14.30 11.28
C TYR A 152 27.21 14.59 12.77
N LYS A 153 28.26 14.86 13.56
CA LYS A 153 28.13 15.13 15.00
C LYS A 153 27.43 16.46 15.31
N LYS A 154 27.35 17.36 14.32
CA LYS A 154 26.69 18.67 14.46
C LYS A 154 25.26 18.68 13.90
N MET A 155 24.80 17.57 13.34
CA MET A 155 23.53 17.46 12.63
C MET A 155 22.63 16.41 13.28
N THR A 156 21.35 16.71 13.39
CA THR A 156 20.32 15.71 13.67
C THR A 156 19.72 15.25 12.35
N ILE A 157 19.90 13.98 11.98
CA ILE A 157 19.28 13.41 10.78
C ILE A 157 18.08 12.56 11.20
N ILE A 158 16.91 12.90 10.66
CA ILE A 158 15.68 12.16 10.80
C ILE A 158 15.35 11.57 9.43
N PHE A 159 15.23 10.25 9.38
CA PHE A 159 14.83 9.59 8.15
C PHE A 159 13.33 9.42 8.11
N LEU A 160 12.74 9.65 6.94
CA LEU A 160 11.30 9.55 6.70
C LEU A 160 11.04 8.74 5.43
N VAL A 161 9.80 8.45 5.11
CA VAL A 161 9.42 7.87 3.82
C VAL A 161 8.43 8.82 3.17
N LEU A 162 8.66 9.10 1.89
CA LEU A 162 7.79 9.93 1.06
C LEU A 162 6.33 9.45 1.14
N LYS A 163 5.37 10.37 1.31
CA LYS A 163 3.98 10.00 1.67
C LYS A 163 3.28 9.08 0.67
N PHE A 164 3.52 9.24 -0.63
CA PHE A 164 2.99 8.38 -1.69
C PHE A 164 3.59 6.96 -1.64
N HIS A 165 4.86 6.87 -1.25
CA HIS A 165 5.56 5.59 -1.14
C HIS A 165 5.28 4.86 0.18
N LEU A 166 4.93 5.60 1.24
CA LEU A 166 4.70 5.09 2.60
C LEU A 166 3.78 3.85 2.63
N PRO A 167 2.60 3.82 1.96
CA PRO A 167 1.71 2.66 1.98
C PRO A 167 2.32 1.37 1.40
N ALA A 168 3.35 1.48 0.56
CA ALA A 168 4.05 0.32 0.01
C ALA A 168 5.04 -0.30 1.00
N HIS A 169 5.30 0.33 2.15
CA HIS A 169 6.12 -0.24 3.21
C HIS A 169 5.29 -1.09 4.18
N VAL A 170 5.97 -1.93 4.97
CA VAL A 170 5.36 -2.66 6.09
C VAL A 170 4.89 -1.69 7.18
N THR A 171 3.86 -2.08 7.96
CA THR A 171 3.23 -1.24 8.99
C THR A 171 4.22 -0.58 9.94
N HIS A 172 5.24 -1.30 10.40
CA HIS A 172 6.27 -0.74 11.26
C HIS A 172 6.96 0.49 10.63
N CYS A 173 7.31 0.41 9.35
CA CYS A 173 7.92 1.54 8.63
C CYS A 173 6.91 2.66 8.36
N GLN A 174 5.65 2.31 8.09
CA GLN A 174 4.59 3.30 7.90
C GLN A 174 4.40 4.19 9.12
N ILE A 175 4.66 3.66 10.32
CA ILE A 175 4.53 4.40 11.57
C ILE A 175 5.83 5.15 11.88
N MET A 176 6.97 4.43 11.91
CA MET A 176 8.25 4.99 12.36
C MET A 176 8.83 6.07 11.43
N PHE A 177 8.54 6.00 10.14
CA PHE A 177 9.10 6.92 9.14
C PHE A 177 8.04 7.85 8.53
N SER A 178 6.87 7.98 9.17
CA SER A 178 5.80 8.84 8.68
C SER A 178 6.13 10.32 8.85
N PHE A 179 5.98 11.11 7.79
CA PHE A 179 5.93 12.56 7.92
C PHE A 179 4.83 12.98 8.90
N ASN A 180 3.63 12.42 8.80
CA ASN A 180 2.47 12.84 9.60
C ASN A 180 2.66 12.62 11.11
N LEU A 181 3.54 11.70 11.52
CA LEU A 181 3.80 11.36 12.91
C LEU A 181 5.13 11.95 13.43
N THR A 182 5.81 12.77 12.63
CA THR A 182 7.10 13.36 12.99
C THR A 182 6.92 14.82 13.41
N GLN A 183 7.47 15.21 14.56
CA GLN A 183 7.42 16.60 15.01
C GLN A 183 8.00 17.58 13.99
N TYR A 184 7.41 18.77 13.91
CA TYR A 184 7.92 19.90 13.11
C TYR A 184 8.02 19.60 11.59
N VAL A 185 7.10 18.80 11.02
CA VAL A 185 7.00 18.62 9.56
C VAL A 185 5.96 19.51 8.89
N GLY A 186 4.97 20.02 9.64
CA GLY A 186 3.77 20.62 9.08
C GLY A 186 3.04 19.65 8.13
N CYS A 187 2.60 20.16 6.97
CA CYS A 187 1.94 19.32 5.94
C CYS A 187 2.90 18.81 4.86
N THR A 188 4.23 18.91 5.05
CA THR A 188 5.22 18.45 4.06
C THR A 188 5.02 16.97 3.72
N ASP A 189 5.05 16.63 2.44
CA ASP A 189 4.88 15.27 1.92
C ASP A 189 6.18 14.61 1.43
N GLY A 190 7.21 15.42 1.18
CA GLY A 190 8.49 15.00 0.58
C GLY A 190 8.44 14.77 -0.94
N GLU A 191 7.27 14.87 -1.59
CA GLU A 191 7.00 14.46 -2.98
C GLU A 191 7.41 15.49 -4.04
N ALA A 192 8.20 16.49 -3.66
CA ALA A 192 8.60 17.55 -4.59
C ALA A 192 9.32 17.01 -5.85
N PRO A 193 10.24 16.02 -5.75
CA PRO A 193 10.81 15.36 -6.93
C PRO A 193 9.76 14.71 -7.86
N GLU A 194 8.85 13.91 -7.31
CA GLU A 194 7.80 13.20 -8.06
C GLU A 194 6.85 14.19 -8.76
N ARG A 195 6.45 15.27 -8.07
CA ARG A 195 5.66 16.35 -8.70
C ARG A 195 6.40 17.04 -9.85
N GLY A 196 7.73 17.19 -9.73
CA GLY A 196 8.58 17.68 -10.81
C GLY A 196 8.60 16.76 -12.03
N TRP A 197 8.42 15.45 -11.84
CA TRP A 197 8.39 14.48 -12.94
C TRP A 197 7.22 14.68 -13.88
N ALA A 198 6.05 15.03 -13.37
CA ALA A 198 4.89 15.33 -14.22
C ALA A 198 5.20 16.42 -15.26
N ASN A 199 6.03 17.40 -14.91
CA ASN A 199 6.43 18.49 -15.81
C ASN A 199 7.51 18.10 -16.84
N ILE A 200 8.46 17.23 -16.50
CA ILE A 200 9.54 16.81 -17.42
C ILE A 200 9.17 15.60 -18.28
N ASN A 201 8.28 14.73 -17.80
CA ASN A 201 7.90 13.51 -18.50
C ASN A 201 7.37 13.73 -19.94
N PRO A 202 6.62 14.80 -20.26
CA PRO A 202 6.17 15.06 -21.63
C PRO A 202 7.30 15.20 -22.65
N VAL A 203 8.48 15.72 -22.25
CA VAL A 203 9.63 15.87 -23.15
C VAL A 203 10.54 14.63 -23.16
N ALA A 204 10.29 13.64 -22.30
CA ALA A 204 11.13 12.45 -22.20
C ALA A 204 11.29 11.70 -23.54
N SER A 205 10.26 11.68 -24.38
CA SER A 205 10.29 10.96 -25.67
C SER A 205 11.20 11.64 -26.70
N SER A 206 11.18 12.96 -26.80
CA SER A 206 11.98 13.72 -27.78
C SER A 206 13.47 13.70 -27.44
N MET A 207 13.80 13.56 -26.16
CA MET A 207 15.19 13.57 -25.71
C MET A 207 15.90 12.22 -25.91
N LYS A 208 15.18 11.08 -26.05
CA LYS A 208 15.77 9.71 -26.01
C LYS A 208 16.97 9.47 -26.94
N GLU A 209 16.99 10.15 -28.08
CA GLU A 209 18.02 10.04 -29.12
C GLU A 209 19.15 11.07 -28.99
N MET A 210 19.04 12.02 -28.05
CA MET A 210 20.03 13.07 -27.86
C MET A 210 21.38 12.50 -27.40
N GLY A 211 22.46 13.19 -27.81
CA GLY A 211 23.78 12.95 -27.26
C GLY A 211 23.86 13.32 -25.77
N PRO A 212 24.95 12.91 -25.08
CA PRO A 212 25.06 13.07 -23.64
C PRO A 212 25.17 14.52 -23.15
N GLY A 213 25.73 15.43 -23.95
CA GLY A 213 25.84 16.84 -23.62
C GLY A 213 24.50 17.54 -23.76
N THR A 214 23.97 17.51 -24.98
CA THR A 214 22.67 18.09 -25.35
C THR A 214 21.54 17.58 -24.44
N TRP A 215 21.52 16.29 -24.09
CA TRP A 215 20.54 15.71 -23.15
C TRP A 215 20.58 16.39 -21.77
N ARG A 216 21.78 16.55 -21.20
CA ARG A 216 21.93 17.13 -19.85
C ARG A 216 21.61 18.61 -19.85
N ASP A 217 22.05 19.33 -20.87
CA ASP A 217 21.80 20.76 -20.99
C ASP A 217 20.29 21.03 -21.18
N THR A 218 19.60 20.23 -22.01
CA THR A 218 18.14 20.30 -22.18
C THR A 218 17.40 20.05 -20.87
N LEU A 219 17.76 18.99 -20.13
CA LEU A 219 17.17 18.72 -18.81
C LEU A 219 17.46 19.85 -17.83
N GLY A 220 18.68 20.39 -17.85
CA GLY A 220 19.09 21.51 -17.01
C GLY A 220 18.24 22.77 -17.26
N ASP A 221 17.94 23.08 -18.52
CA ASP A 221 17.07 24.20 -18.89
C ASP A 221 15.64 24.00 -18.37
N HIS A 222 15.09 22.79 -18.51
CA HIS A 222 13.76 22.48 -17.98
C HIS A 222 13.70 22.56 -16.45
N PHE A 223 14.71 22.04 -15.75
CA PHE A 223 14.81 22.13 -14.29
C PHE A 223 14.96 23.59 -13.84
N GLY A 224 15.78 24.39 -14.53
CA GLY A 224 15.92 25.82 -14.29
C GLY A 224 14.62 26.60 -14.44
N ASN A 225 13.90 26.37 -15.52
CA ASN A 225 12.59 26.97 -15.74
C ASN A 225 11.56 26.58 -14.66
N TRP A 226 11.55 25.31 -14.25
CA TRP A 226 10.66 24.84 -13.19
C TRP A 226 10.97 25.51 -11.85
N ASN A 227 12.24 25.54 -11.45
CA ASN A 227 12.67 26.20 -10.22
C ASN A 227 12.36 27.69 -10.24
N TRP A 228 12.56 28.37 -11.37
CA TRP A 228 12.19 29.77 -11.54
C TRP A 228 10.70 30.02 -11.31
N LYS A 229 9.83 29.20 -11.91
CA LYS A 229 8.37 29.29 -11.70
C LYS A 229 7.99 29.09 -10.24
N TRP A 230 8.62 28.14 -9.55
CA TRP A 230 8.38 27.89 -8.12
C TRP A 230 8.78 29.06 -7.25
N VAL A 231 9.95 29.66 -7.49
CA VAL A 231 10.41 30.84 -6.75
C VAL A 231 9.43 32.01 -6.90
N GLN A 232 8.83 32.18 -8.08
CA GLN A 232 7.81 33.21 -8.30
C GLN A 232 6.49 32.98 -7.56
N GLN A 233 6.19 31.74 -7.16
CA GLN A 233 4.91 31.32 -6.58
C GLN A 233 4.93 31.16 -5.06
N LEU A 234 6.03 31.55 -4.39
CA LEU A 234 6.11 31.49 -2.93
C LEU A 234 5.16 32.51 -2.29
N VAL A 235 3.93 32.09 -2.01
CA VAL A 235 2.89 32.85 -1.30
C VAL A 235 2.60 32.18 0.05
N MET A 236 2.43 33.01 1.09
CA MET A 236 2.17 32.55 2.45
C MET A 236 0.68 32.26 2.70
N GLU A 237 0.34 30.98 2.71
CA GLU A 237 -0.99 30.44 3.06
C GLU A 237 -1.05 29.91 4.51
N ALA A 238 0.09 29.82 5.19
CA ALA A 238 0.25 29.15 6.48
C ALA A 238 -0.60 29.75 7.64
N LYS A 239 -0.90 31.06 7.62
CA LYS A 239 -1.66 31.71 8.69
C LYS A 239 -3.14 31.29 8.71
N PHE A 240 -3.74 31.09 7.55
CA PHE A 240 -5.16 30.69 7.47
C PHE A 240 -5.34 29.23 7.85
N MET A 241 -4.45 28.36 7.35
CA MET A 241 -4.45 26.93 7.69
C MET A 241 -4.28 26.69 9.21
N PHE A 242 -3.49 27.52 9.90
CA PHE A 242 -3.33 27.39 11.36
C PHE A 242 -4.66 27.58 12.11
N ALA A 243 -5.46 28.56 11.73
CA ALA A 243 -6.75 28.82 12.39
C ALA A 243 -7.74 27.67 12.15
N GLU A 244 -7.79 27.17 10.92
CA GLU A 244 -8.65 26.05 10.53
C GLU A 244 -8.26 24.76 11.27
N HIS A 245 -6.97 24.38 11.22
CA HIS A 245 -6.49 23.17 11.90
C HIS A 245 -6.71 23.23 13.42
N ASN A 246 -6.52 24.40 14.06
CA ASN A 246 -6.82 24.55 15.48
C ASN A 246 -8.31 24.36 15.77
N GLN A 247 -9.20 24.85 14.90
CA GLN A 247 -10.63 24.65 15.09
C GLN A 247 -11.01 23.18 14.92
N GLU A 248 -10.44 22.49 13.92
CA GLU A 248 -10.65 21.04 13.74
C GLU A 248 -10.13 20.24 14.93
N LEU A 249 -8.94 20.57 15.45
CA LEU A 249 -8.38 19.94 16.64
C LEU A 249 -9.28 20.13 17.85
N ASN A 250 -9.71 21.37 18.13
CA ASN A 250 -10.60 21.66 19.25
C ASN A 250 -11.93 20.89 19.15
N ASN A 251 -12.51 20.80 17.95
CA ASN A 251 -13.74 20.04 17.72
C ASN A 251 -13.52 18.54 17.95
N PHE A 252 -12.37 18.01 17.51
CA PHE A 252 -12.02 16.61 17.69
C PHE A 252 -11.78 16.26 19.17
N GLU A 253 -10.99 17.07 19.87
CA GLU A 253 -10.71 16.89 21.31
C GLU A 253 -11.99 16.98 22.16
N ALA A 254 -12.93 17.85 21.79
CA ALA A 254 -14.22 17.97 22.47
C ALA A 254 -15.09 16.69 22.41
N CYS A 255 -14.78 15.76 21.49
CA CYS A 255 -15.51 14.51 21.33
C CYS A 255 -14.86 13.33 22.10
N ILE A 256 -13.72 13.56 22.76
CA ILE A 256 -12.93 12.52 23.44
C ILE A 256 -13.03 12.71 24.94
N ASP A 257 -13.06 11.61 25.69
CA ASP A 257 -12.98 11.68 27.16
C ASP A 257 -11.67 12.35 27.60
N GLN A 258 -11.77 13.32 28.52
CA GLN A 258 -10.64 14.14 28.94
C GLN A 258 -9.51 13.31 29.58
N THR A 259 -9.85 12.21 30.26
CA THR A 259 -8.87 11.31 30.89
C THR A 259 -8.09 10.55 29.83
N MET A 260 -8.79 10.06 28.81
CA MET A 260 -8.19 9.37 27.68
C MET A 260 -7.29 10.31 26.87
N LEU A 261 -7.75 11.53 26.59
CA LEU A 261 -6.97 12.55 25.90
C LEU A 261 -5.68 12.89 26.67
N ALA A 262 -5.78 13.14 27.97
CA ALA A 262 -4.62 13.46 28.80
C ALA A 262 -3.62 12.29 28.90
N GLN A 263 -4.11 11.04 28.91
CA GLN A 263 -3.25 9.88 28.84
C GLN A 263 -2.52 9.80 27.50
N TRP A 264 -3.26 9.93 26.40
CA TRP A 264 -2.71 9.86 25.05
C TRP A 264 -1.65 10.94 24.80
N MET A 265 -1.91 12.18 25.20
CA MET A 265 -0.95 13.28 25.07
C MET A 265 0.39 12.97 25.77
N ARG A 266 0.34 12.41 26.99
CA ARG A 266 1.57 12.02 27.71
C ARG A 266 2.36 10.94 26.97
N GLU A 267 1.66 9.99 26.36
CA GLU A 267 2.29 8.91 25.60
C GLU A 267 2.93 9.44 24.30
N VAL A 268 2.26 10.38 23.61
CA VAL A 268 2.80 11.09 22.45
C VAL A 268 4.05 11.88 22.84
N GLU A 269 3.98 12.73 23.86
CA GLU A 269 5.13 13.53 24.30
C GLU A 269 6.32 12.67 24.75
N ALA A 270 6.05 11.53 25.41
CA ALA A 270 7.09 10.59 25.81
C ALA A 270 7.79 9.94 24.61
N TRP A 271 7.02 9.52 23.61
CA TRP A 271 7.54 8.91 22.39
C TRP A 271 8.26 9.92 21.47
N GLU A 272 7.72 11.13 21.32
CA GLU A 272 8.36 12.19 20.54
C GLU A 272 9.72 12.60 21.11
N LYS A 273 9.85 12.58 22.45
CA LYS A 273 11.10 12.84 23.15
C LYS A 273 12.09 11.68 23.07
N ASP A 274 11.57 10.45 23.12
CA ASP A 274 12.35 9.22 23.11
C ASP A 274 11.61 8.12 22.32
N PRO A 275 11.97 7.91 21.04
CA PRO A 275 11.33 6.88 20.21
C PRO A 275 11.52 5.43 20.68
N SER A 276 12.30 5.19 21.75
CA SER A 276 12.37 3.88 22.41
C SER A 276 11.22 3.62 23.39
N GLN A 277 10.46 4.65 23.75
CA GLN A 277 9.24 4.50 24.53
C GLN A 277 8.13 3.83 23.71
N PRO A 278 7.09 3.27 24.36
CA PRO A 278 5.96 2.67 23.64
C PRO A 278 5.35 3.67 22.65
N ASN A 279 5.29 3.28 21.37
CA ASN A 279 4.76 4.12 20.33
C ASN A 279 3.22 4.20 20.44
N PRO A 280 2.63 5.38 20.69
CA PRO A 280 1.19 5.48 20.82
C PRO A 280 0.46 5.20 19.52
N TYR A 281 1.08 5.47 18.37
CA TYR A 281 0.50 5.29 17.04
C TYR A 281 0.48 3.84 16.56
N GLU A 282 1.15 2.93 17.26
CA GLU A 282 0.98 1.49 17.01
C GLU A 282 -0.37 1.02 17.52
N THR A 283 -1.06 0.24 16.69
CA THR A 283 -2.35 -0.35 17.05
C THR A 283 -2.20 -1.24 18.29
N ARG A 284 -2.59 -0.72 19.46
CA ARG A 284 -2.51 -1.43 20.75
C ARG A 284 -3.41 -2.66 20.82
N VAL A 285 -4.42 -2.70 19.96
CA VAL A 285 -5.39 -3.80 19.88
C VAL A 285 -4.70 -5.12 19.52
N ALA A 286 -3.58 -5.09 18.79
CA ALA A 286 -2.81 -6.28 18.44
C ALA A 286 -2.23 -7.05 19.64
N ASN A 287 -2.06 -6.41 20.80
CA ASN A 287 -1.45 -7.02 21.99
C ASN A 287 -2.46 -7.38 23.11
N THR A 288 -3.76 -7.19 22.88
CA THR A 288 -4.80 -7.52 23.86
C THR A 288 -5.92 -8.30 23.20
N TYR A 289 -5.83 -9.64 23.11
CA TYR A 289 -6.92 -10.59 22.75
C TYR A 289 -7.80 -10.29 21.50
N PHE A 290 -7.52 -9.20 20.80
CA PHE A 290 -8.28 -8.56 19.73
C PHE A 290 -7.27 -8.15 18.64
N VAL A 291 -6.43 -9.10 18.22
CA VAL A 291 -5.94 -9.07 16.83
C VAL A 291 -7.16 -8.74 15.98
N ALA A 292 -7.09 -7.79 15.05
CA ALA A 292 -8.17 -7.62 14.08
C ALA A 292 -8.41 -9.01 13.47
N ILE A 293 -9.47 -9.68 13.94
CA ILE A 293 -9.63 -11.11 13.78
C ILE A 293 -10.05 -11.25 12.33
N SER A 294 -9.07 -11.36 11.44
CA SER A 294 -9.37 -11.57 10.05
C SER A 294 -9.88 -12.99 9.89
N GLN A 295 -10.83 -13.19 8.97
CA GLN A 295 -11.32 -14.53 8.71
C GLN A 295 -10.15 -15.45 8.28
N ALA A 296 -9.16 -14.89 7.58
CA ALA A 296 -7.93 -15.60 7.21
C ALA A 296 -7.06 -15.99 8.42
N ALA A 297 -6.93 -15.13 9.44
CA ALA A 297 -6.17 -15.44 10.65
C ALA A 297 -6.83 -16.56 11.45
N VAL A 298 -8.16 -16.51 11.61
CA VAL A 298 -8.93 -17.58 12.28
C VAL A 298 -8.82 -18.90 11.52
N ARG A 299 -8.95 -18.88 10.20
CA ARG A 299 -8.74 -20.08 9.37
C ARG A 299 -7.36 -20.68 9.58
N LEU A 300 -6.31 -19.87 9.67
CA LEU A 300 -4.96 -20.34 9.93
C LEU A 300 -4.80 -20.93 11.33
N GLU A 301 -5.39 -20.31 12.36
CA GLU A 301 -5.35 -20.79 13.73
C GLU A 301 -6.09 -22.13 13.88
N LEU A 302 -7.32 -22.21 13.36
CA LEU A 302 -8.12 -23.44 13.39
C LEU A 302 -7.46 -24.57 12.59
N ALA A 303 -6.90 -24.28 11.41
CA ALA A 303 -6.14 -25.28 10.65
C ALA A 303 -4.90 -25.79 11.39
N ARG A 304 -4.21 -24.93 12.15
CA ARG A 304 -3.08 -25.36 13.00
C ARG A 304 -3.55 -26.23 14.17
N ALA A 305 -4.67 -25.89 14.81
CA ALA A 305 -5.24 -26.67 15.90
C ALA A 305 -5.63 -28.09 15.45
N GLU A 306 -6.27 -28.22 14.29
CA GLU A 306 -6.64 -29.54 13.73
C GLU A 306 -5.43 -30.41 13.39
N VAL A 307 -4.31 -29.83 12.93
CA VAL A 307 -3.05 -30.59 12.71
C VAL A 307 -2.53 -31.17 14.02
N VAL A 308 -2.58 -30.41 15.12
CA VAL A 308 -2.15 -30.89 16.44
C VAL A 308 -3.04 -32.03 16.93
N GLU A 309 -4.35 -31.94 16.73
CA GLU A 309 -5.30 -33.00 17.11
C GLU A 309 -5.14 -34.27 16.26
N PHE A 310 -4.87 -34.11 14.96
CA PHE A 310 -4.56 -35.21 14.05
C PHE A 310 -3.29 -35.97 14.48
N GLU A 311 -2.21 -35.24 14.81
CA GLU A 311 -0.96 -35.81 15.32
C GLU A 311 -1.15 -36.52 16.68
N ALA A 312 -2.06 -36.02 17.52
CA ALA A 312 -2.41 -36.62 18.81
C ALA A 312 -3.26 -37.91 18.70
N ARG A 313 -3.58 -38.38 17.49
CA ARG A 313 -4.50 -39.52 17.20
C ARG A 313 -5.91 -39.35 17.78
N ASN A 314 -6.33 -38.13 18.06
CA ASN A 314 -7.67 -37.80 18.53
C ASN A 314 -8.57 -37.43 17.34
N ASN A 315 -8.45 -38.19 16.24
CA ASN A 315 -8.98 -37.80 14.94
C ASN A 315 -10.51 -37.89 14.90
N ASN A 316 -11.19 -36.74 14.88
CA ASN A 316 -12.63 -36.62 14.72
C ASN A 316 -13.08 -36.49 13.25
N SER A 317 -12.17 -36.61 12.28
CA SER A 317 -12.52 -36.49 10.87
C SER A 317 -13.34 -37.68 10.37
N LEU A 318 -14.51 -37.37 9.79
CA LEU A 318 -15.46 -38.35 9.23
C LEU A 318 -15.30 -38.53 7.71
N HIS A 319 -14.43 -37.74 7.07
CA HIS A 319 -14.15 -37.79 5.63
C HIS A 319 -12.62 -37.89 5.39
N PRO A 320 -12.14 -38.77 4.49
CA PRO A 320 -10.71 -39.04 4.31
C PRO A 320 -9.88 -37.80 3.91
N ASP A 321 -10.48 -36.88 3.14
CA ASP A 321 -9.77 -35.74 2.55
C ASP A 321 -10.28 -34.36 3.03
N LEU A 322 -11.28 -34.30 3.92
CA LEU A 322 -11.94 -33.05 4.30
C LEU A 322 -12.17 -32.97 5.80
N LEU A 323 -11.63 -31.92 6.41
CA LEU A 323 -11.71 -31.65 7.85
C LEU A 323 -12.95 -30.80 8.20
N PRO A 324 -13.41 -30.83 9.47
CA PRO A 324 -14.52 -30.00 9.96
C PRO A 324 -14.39 -28.51 9.61
N ILE A 325 -13.22 -27.89 9.79
CA ILE A 325 -13.01 -26.47 9.45
C ILE A 325 -13.20 -26.18 7.96
N VAL A 326 -12.78 -27.12 7.10
CA VAL A 326 -12.86 -26.97 5.65
C VAL A 326 -14.32 -27.00 5.20
N LEU A 327 -15.14 -27.86 5.82
CA LEU A 327 -16.59 -27.89 5.57
C LEU A 327 -17.22 -26.54 5.94
N ILE A 328 -16.96 -26.01 7.14
CA ILE A 328 -17.56 -24.74 7.58
C ILE A 328 -17.05 -23.57 6.73
N SER A 329 -15.74 -23.47 6.52
CA SER A 329 -15.12 -22.39 5.73
C SER A 329 -15.64 -22.36 4.29
N SER A 330 -15.74 -23.51 3.63
CA SER A 330 -16.29 -23.60 2.27
C SER A 330 -17.78 -23.28 2.23
N GLY A 331 -18.56 -23.66 3.25
CA GLY A 331 -19.97 -23.28 3.37
C GLY A 331 -20.16 -21.76 3.42
N LEU A 332 -19.35 -21.07 4.23
CA LEU A 332 -19.34 -19.61 4.32
C LEU A 332 -18.86 -18.94 3.03
N GLU A 333 -17.91 -19.53 2.30
CA GLU A 333 -17.50 -19.02 0.98
C GLU A 333 -18.61 -19.13 -0.06
N ILE A 334 -19.35 -20.24 -0.07
CA ILE A 334 -20.53 -20.42 -0.93
C ILE A 334 -21.59 -19.37 -0.61
N GLU A 335 -21.86 -19.13 0.68
CA GLU A 335 -22.82 -18.12 1.13
C GLU A 335 -22.38 -16.70 0.77
N GLY A 336 -21.14 -16.35 1.10
CA GLY A 336 -20.59 -15.01 0.96
C GLY A 336 -20.22 -14.69 -0.49
N GLN A 337 -19.24 -15.37 -1.07
CA GLN A 337 -18.66 -14.96 -2.35
C GLN A 337 -19.54 -15.37 -3.53
N TYR A 338 -19.94 -16.63 -3.60
CA TYR A 338 -20.60 -17.15 -4.80
C TYR A 338 -22.07 -16.71 -4.92
N ARG A 339 -22.84 -16.75 -3.82
CA ARG A 339 -24.25 -16.29 -3.86
C ARG A 339 -24.38 -14.78 -3.96
N HIS A 340 -23.58 -14.02 -3.22
CA HIS A 340 -23.66 -12.56 -3.28
C HIS A 340 -23.26 -12.06 -4.68
N SER A 341 -22.14 -12.55 -5.22
CA SER A 341 -21.69 -12.16 -6.57
C SER A 341 -22.74 -12.51 -7.63
N LEU A 342 -23.34 -13.70 -7.57
CA LEU A 342 -24.39 -14.09 -8.52
C LEU A 342 -25.65 -13.22 -8.39
N LYS A 343 -26.06 -12.86 -7.16
CA LYS A 343 -27.20 -11.96 -6.93
C LYS A 343 -26.93 -10.56 -7.49
N VAL A 344 -25.75 -10.01 -7.23
CA VAL A 344 -25.34 -8.69 -7.75
C VAL A 344 -25.30 -8.69 -9.28
N ASP A 345 -24.65 -9.69 -9.88
CA ASP A 345 -24.57 -9.82 -11.35
C ASP A 345 -25.97 -10.01 -11.98
N THR A 346 -26.87 -10.72 -11.30
CA THR A 346 -28.25 -10.92 -11.78
C THR A 346 -29.08 -9.64 -11.69
N VAL A 347 -28.94 -8.84 -10.62
CA VAL A 347 -29.62 -7.55 -10.48
C VAL A 347 -29.08 -6.52 -11.48
N ALA A 348 -27.79 -6.61 -11.82
CA ALA A 348 -27.14 -5.74 -12.80
C ALA A 348 -27.51 -6.07 -14.26
N LEU A 349 -28.28 -7.15 -14.52
CA LEU A 349 -28.77 -7.43 -15.86
C LEU A 349 -29.80 -6.40 -16.29
N GLU A 350 -29.46 -5.63 -17.31
CA GLU A 350 -30.38 -4.73 -17.98
C GLU A 350 -31.29 -5.47 -18.99
N GLN A 351 -32.35 -4.80 -19.45
CA GLN A 351 -33.33 -5.36 -20.41
C GLN A 351 -32.71 -5.84 -21.74
N HIS A 352 -31.49 -5.41 -22.06
CA HIS A 352 -30.74 -5.77 -23.27
C HIS A 352 -29.43 -6.49 -22.95
N ALA A 353 -29.46 -7.42 -22.00
CA ALA A 353 -28.31 -8.24 -21.65
C ALA A 353 -27.73 -8.97 -22.89
N THR A 354 -26.41 -8.88 -23.04
CA THR A 354 -25.67 -9.56 -24.12
C THR A 354 -25.59 -11.07 -23.87
N ASP A 355 -25.45 -11.86 -24.93
CA ASP A 355 -25.22 -13.32 -24.83
C ASP A 355 -24.01 -13.67 -23.96
N HIS A 356 -22.99 -12.80 -23.95
CA HIS A 356 -21.83 -12.95 -23.07
C HIS A 356 -22.21 -12.81 -21.58
N GLN A 357 -23.04 -11.81 -21.23
CA GLN A 357 -23.52 -11.62 -19.86
C GLN A 357 -24.43 -12.78 -19.42
N LEU A 358 -25.33 -13.23 -20.30
CA LEU A 358 -26.21 -14.38 -20.03
C LEU A 358 -25.42 -15.67 -19.87
N GLY A 359 -24.42 -15.91 -20.75
CA GLY A 359 -23.52 -17.04 -20.66
C GLY A 359 -22.72 -17.07 -19.36
N LYS A 360 -22.21 -15.92 -18.92
CA LYS A 360 -21.49 -15.77 -17.64
C LYS A 360 -22.38 -16.15 -16.46
N ILE A 361 -23.60 -15.62 -16.39
CA ILE A 361 -24.54 -15.92 -15.30
C ILE A 361 -24.95 -17.39 -15.29
N GLN A 362 -25.18 -17.98 -16.46
CA GLN A 362 -25.49 -19.41 -16.56
C GLN A 362 -24.33 -20.28 -16.07
N GLN A 363 -23.09 -19.95 -16.47
CA GLN A 363 -21.89 -20.67 -16.02
C GLN A 363 -21.71 -20.55 -14.51
N TYR A 364 -21.86 -19.36 -13.94
CA TYR A 364 -21.75 -19.15 -12.49
C TYR A 364 -22.88 -19.84 -11.73
N SER A 365 -24.10 -19.86 -12.26
CA SER A 365 -25.23 -20.59 -11.67
C SER A 365 -24.96 -22.10 -11.63
N ASN A 366 -24.41 -22.66 -12.72
CA ASN A 366 -24.07 -24.08 -12.79
C ASN A 366 -22.92 -24.43 -11.82
N MET A 367 -21.89 -23.59 -11.78
CA MET A 367 -20.76 -23.77 -10.87
C MET A 367 -21.19 -23.69 -9.41
N LEU A 368 -22.03 -22.71 -9.05
CA LEU A 368 -22.59 -22.58 -7.71
C LEU A 368 -23.40 -23.82 -7.32
N ARG A 369 -24.25 -24.33 -8.22
CA ARG A 369 -25.02 -25.55 -7.95
C ARG A 369 -24.11 -26.75 -7.72
N TRP A 370 -23.08 -26.94 -8.55
CA TRP A 370 -22.11 -28.01 -8.36
C TRP A 370 -21.37 -27.91 -7.02
N HIS A 371 -20.95 -26.70 -6.62
CA HIS A 371 -20.33 -26.49 -5.30
C HIS A 371 -21.29 -26.77 -4.15
N ILE A 372 -22.57 -26.38 -4.26
CA ILE A 372 -23.59 -26.69 -3.24
C ILE A 372 -23.80 -28.19 -3.13
N ASP A 373 -23.97 -28.89 -4.26
CA ASP A 373 -24.23 -30.32 -4.28
C ASP A 373 -23.06 -31.09 -3.65
N ALA A 374 -21.82 -30.80 -4.07
CA ALA A 374 -20.62 -31.41 -3.52
C ALA A 374 -20.42 -31.11 -2.02
N TRP A 375 -20.72 -29.87 -1.60
CA TRP A 375 -20.65 -29.49 -0.19
C TRP A 375 -21.69 -30.22 0.66
N GLN A 376 -22.92 -30.37 0.15
CA GLN A 376 -24.01 -31.07 0.83
C GLN A 376 -23.68 -32.56 1.03
N GLU A 377 -23.03 -33.22 0.07
CA GLU A 377 -22.60 -34.62 0.23
C GLU A 377 -21.69 -34.81 1.46
N VAL A 378 -20.72 -33.90 1.65
CA VAL A 378 -19.80 -33.92 2.79
C VAL A 378 -20.52 -33.48 4.07
N GLN A 379 -21.43 -32.50 3.96
CA GLN A 379 -22.24 -32.03 5.08
C GLN A 379 -23.03 -33.16 5.73
N LEU A 380 -23.58 -34.10 4.95
CA LEU A 380 -24.37 -35.21 5.49
C LEU A 380 -23.54 -36.16 6.37
N LEU A 381 -22.21 -36.23 6.19
CA LEU A 381 -21.32 -37.02 7.04
C LEU A 381 -21.14 -36.37 8.41
N TYR A 382 -20.90 -35.05 8.43
CA TYR A 382 -20.63 -34.28 9.65
C TYR A 382 -21.90 -33.81 10.37
N MET A 383 -23.01 -33.62 9.64
CA MET A 383 -24.28 -33.08 10.12
C MET A 383 -25.47 -33.93 9.64
N PRO A 384 -25.56 -35.22 10.01
CA PRO A 384 -26.53 -36.16 9.45
C PRO A 384 -28.00 -35.78 9.71
N PHE A 385 -28.29 -34.94 10.72
CA PHE A 385 -29.64 -34.46 10.99
C PHE A 385 -30.21 -33.58 9.86
N VAL A 386 -29.33 -32.96 9.07
CA VAL A 386 -29.71 -32.07 7.95
C VAL A 386 -30.58 -32.78 6.91
N VAL A 387 -30.45 -34.11 6.74
CA VAL A 387 -31.31 -34.90 5.83
C VAL A 387 -32.80 -34.67 6.11
N ARG A 388 -33.19 -34.59 7.39
CA ARG A 388 -34.59 -34.36 7.78
C ARG A 388 -35.05 -32.94 7.49
N LEU A 389 -34.14 -31.96 7.59
CA LEU A 389 -34.43 -30.57 7.28
C LEU A 389 -34.59 -30.37 5.77
N CYS A 390 -33.74 -30.99 4.95
CA CYS A 390 -33.87 -30.99 3.50
C CYS A 390 -35.19 -31.63 3.04
N ALA A 391 -35.54 -32.81 3.55
CA ALA A 391 -36.78 -33.49 3.20
C ALA A 391 -38.05 -32.67 3.51
N ASN A 392 -38.04 -31.90 4.60
CA ASN A 392 -39.14 -31.00 4.94
C ASN A 392 -39.20 -29.78 4.00
N ASN A 393 -38.07 -29.28 3.54
CA ASN A 393 -38.00 -28.12 2.64
C ASN A 393 -38.43 -28.47 1.20
N ASP A 394 -38.06 -29.65 0.71
CA ASP A 394 -38.44 -30.13 -0.63
C ASP A 394 -39.96 -30.33 -0.77
N SER A 395 -40.64 -30.74 0.32
CA SER A 395 -42.09 -30.89 0.34
C SER A 395 -42.88 -29.56 0.20
N SER A 396 -42.19 -28.42 0.28
CA SER A 396 -42.76 -27.07 0.12
C SER A 396 -42.40 -26.38 -1.20
N ALA A 397 -41.58 -26.99 -2.06
CA ALA A 397 -41.04 -26.37 -3.28
C ALA A 397 -41.69 -26.86 -4.60
N GLU A 398 -42.67 -27.77 -4.55
CA GLU A 398 -43.39 -28.25 -5.74
C GLU A 398 -44.39 -27.20 -6.27
N GLY A 399 -43.89 -26.22 -7.03
CA GLY A 399 -44.78 -25.22 -7.63
C GLY A 399 -44.10 -24.16 -8.47
N VAL A 400 -43.33 -24.53 -9.51
CA VAL A 400 -43.03 -23.58 -10.60
C VAL A 400 -43.14 -24.29 -11.96
N ALA A 401 -44.11 -23.84 -12.75
CA ALA A 401 -44.40 -24.30 -14.09
C ALA A 401 -43.25 -23.99 -15.06
N LYS A 402 -42.83 -24.99 -15.84
CA LYS A 402 -41.95 -24.85 -17.00
C LYS A 402 -42.80 -24.40 -18.19
N ASP A 403 -42.94 -23.11 -18.41
CA ASP A 403 -43.37 -22.58 -19.70
C ASP A 403 -42.96 -21.11 -19.88
N SER A 404 -41.82 -20.88 -20.53
CA SER A 404 -41.62 -19.75 -21.44
C SER A 404 -40.24 -19.79 -22.12
N ASP A 405 -40.25 -19.57 -23.44
CA ASP A 405 -39.12 -19.64 -24.36
C ASP A 405 -38.30 -18.32 -24.38
N HIS A 406 -38.06 -17.74 -23.19
CA HIS A 406 -37.28 -16.50 -23.04
C HIS A 406 -35.93 -16.78 -22.39
N THR A 407 -34.86 -16.77 -23.18
CA THR A 407 -33.47 -17.08 -22.77
C THR A 407 -33.00 -16.29 -21.54
N ILE A 408 -33.38 -15.00 -21.44
CA ILE A 408 -33.05 -14.14 -20.29
C ILE A 408 -33.76 -14.61 -19.03
N MET A 409 -35.08 -14.86 -19.12
CA MET A 409 -35.89 -15.30 -17.99
C MET A 409 -35.42 -16.65 -17.44
N ASN A 410 -34.98 -17.54 -18.33
CA ASN A 410 -34.43 -18.85 -17.94
C ASN A 410 -33.08 -18.72 -17.20
N ALA A 411 -32.17 -17.86 -17.67
CA ALA A 411 -30.89 -17.62 -16.99
C ALA A 411 -31.09 -16.97 -15.61
N VAL A 412 -31.99 -15.98 -15.52
CA VAL A 412 -32.36 -15.33 -14.26
C VAL A 412 -33.03 -16.33 -13.31
N HIS A 413 -33.95 -17.16 -13.79
CA HIS A 413 -34.60 -18.18 -12.98
C HIS A 413 -33.62 -19.23 -12.47
N ALA A 414 -32.66 -19.66 -13.31
CA ALA A 414 -31.61 -20.57 -12.91
C ALA A 414 -30.71 -19.96 -11.81
N ALA A 415 -30.35 -18.68 -11.93
CA ALA A 415 -29.55 -17.96 -10.94
C ALA A 415 -30.29 -17.75 -9.62
N ILE A 416 -31.58 -17.37 -9.67
CA ILE A 416 -32.45 -17.26 -8.49
C ILE A 416 -32.55 -18.62 -7.80
N SER A 417 -32.81 -19.68 -8.55
CA SER A 417 -32.92 -21.04 -8.03
C SER A 417 -31.62 -21.55 -7.39
N ALA A 418 -30.46 -21.26 -7.99
CA ALA A 418 -29.16 -21.67 -7.42
C ALA A 418 -28.80 -20.87 -6.17
N SER A 419 -29.16 -19.58 -6.12
CA SER A 419 -28.86 -18.70 -4.99
C SER A 419 -29.87 -18.81 -3.84
N SER A 420 -31.05 -19.39 -4.07
CA SER A 420 -32.11 -19.58 -3.07
C SER A 420 -32.07 -20.94 -2.35
N THR A 421 -31.28 -21.90 -2.83
CA THR A 421 -31.09 -23.19 -2.14
C THR A 421 -30.61 -22.93 -0.70
N LYS A 422 -31.28 -23.48 0.31
CA LYS A 422 -30.88 -23.27 1.72
C LYS A 422 -29.59 -24.06 2.01
N LEU A 423 -28.55 -23.37 2.49
CA LEU A 423 -27.42 -24.02 3.17
C LEU A 423 -27.78 -24.11 4.64
N TRP A 424 -27.60 -25.27 5.23
CA TRP A 424 -27.90 -25.49 6.65
C TRP A 424 -26.61 -25.43 7.45
N LEU A 425 -26.15 -24.23 7.80
CA LEU A 425 -24.98 -24.12 8.69
C LEU A 425 -25.35 -24.53 10.12
N PRO A 426 -24.38 -24.86 11.00
CA PRO A 426 -24.66 -25.20 12.39
C PRO A 426 -25.60 -24.21 13.11
N SER A 427 -25.46 -22.91 12.86
CA SER A 427 -26.29 -21.83 13.40
C SER A 427 -27.76 -21.89 12.94
N ASP A 428 -28.05 -22.48 11.78
CA ASP A 428 -29.41 -22.70 11.29
C ASP A 428 -30.11 -23.89 11.99
N ILE A 429 -29.36 -24.70 12.74
CA ILE A 429 -29.89 -25.85 13.47
C ILE A 429 -30.26 -25.41 14.88
N GLY A 430 -31.56 -25.14 15.10
CA GLY A 430 -32.09 -24.53 16.34
C GLY A 430 -31.89 -25.27 17.67
N SER A 431 -31.12 -26.37 17.75
CA SER A 431 -30.70 -26.94 19.04
C SER A 431 -29.27 -27.46 18.98
N GLN A 432 -28.41 -27.00 19.90
CA GLN A 432 -27.00 -27.43 19.99
C GLN A 432 -26.84 -28.94 20.18
N ASP A 433 -27.79 -29.64 20.81
CA ASP A 433 -27.75 -31.10 20.97
C ASP A 433 -27.82 -31.89 19.65
N ARG A 434 -28.13 -31.23 18.53
CA ARG A 434 -28.27 -31.85 17.19
C ARG A 434 -27.07 -31.60 16.27
N CYS A 435 -26.14 -30.75 16.66
CA CYS A 435 -24.95 -30.43 15.88
C CYS A 435 -23.69 -30.61 16.75
N ASP A 436 -22.58 -31.01 16.15
CA ASP A 436 -21.32 -31.12 16.87
C ASP A 436 -20.91 -29.73 17.39
N LYS A 437 -20.57 -29.66 18.68
CA LYS A 437 -20.12 -28.42 19.34
C LYS A 437 -18.90 -27.82 18.64
N LEU A 438 -18.00 -28.67 18.13
CA LEU A 438 -16.81 -28.22 17.40
C LEU A 438 -17.18 -27.46 16.11
N LEU A 439 -18.18 -27.94 15.36
CA LEU A 439 -18.66 -27.26 14.15
C LEU A 439 -19.32 -25.92 14.49
N CYS A 440 -20.08 -25.86 15.58
CA CYS A 440 -20.67 -24.62 16.07
C CYS A 440 -19.60 -23.60 16.49
N GLU A 441 -18.53 -24.04 17.16
CA GLU A 441 -17.41 -23.18 17.57
C GLU A 441 -16.64 -22.64 16.35
N HIS A 442 -16.31 -23.50 15.38
CA HIS A 442 -15.67 -23.06 14.13
C HIS A 442 -16.51 -22.05 13.36
N GLU A 443 -17.83 -22.27 13.26
CA GLU A 443 -18.72 -21.32 12.59
C GLU A 443 -18.80 -20.00 13.36
N TRP A 444 -18.89 -20.05 14.69
CA TRP A 444 -18.93 -18.86 15.53
C TRP A 444 -17.66 -18.01 15.37
N ASP A 445 -16.48 -18.63 15.46
CA ASP A 445 -15.20 -17.91 15.35
C ASP A 445 -15.06 -17.24 13.98
N LEU A 446 -15.49 -17.92 12.91
CA LEU A 446 -15.46 -17.38 11.55
C LEU A 446 -16.48 -16.25 11.32
N HIS A 447 -17.70 -16.35 11.87
CA HIS A 447 -18.69 -15.27 11.79
C HIS A 447 -18.29 -14.06 12.63
N TYR A 448 -17.71 -14.28 13.81
CA TYR A 448 -17.22 -13.20 14.66
C TYR A 448 -16.12 -12.41 13.94
N ALA A 449 -15.15 -13.12 13.36
CA ALA A 449 -14.10 -12.53 12.51
C ALA A 449 -14.69 -11.72 11.35
N GLN A 450 -15.67 -12.30 10.65
CA GLN A 450 -16.34 -11.65 9.53
C GLN A 450 -17.10 -10.38 9.96
N ALA A 451 -17.72 -10.37 11.14
CA ALA A 451 -18.42 -9.20 11.67
C ALA A 451 -17.46 -8.06 12.02
N GLU A 452 -16.30 -8.37 12.61
CA GLU A 452 -15.24 -7.40 12.89
C GLU A 452 -14.66 -6.81 11.60
N GLU A 453 -14.35 -7.65 10.60
CA GLU A 453 -13.90 -7.19 9.27
C GLU A 453 -14.94 -6.28 8.61
N ALA A 454 -16.22 -6.70 8.58
CA ALA A 454 -17.29 -5.92 7.99
C ALA A 454 -17.52 -4.57 8.71
N LEU A 455 -17.40 -4.54 10.04
CA LEU A 455 -17.50 -3.31 10.82
C LEU A 455 -16.35 -2.36 10.48
N ASN A 456 -15.12 -2.88 10.43
CA ASN A 456 -13.94 -2.10 10.06
C ASN A 456 -14.06 -1.53 8.62
N ASP A 457 -14.53 -2.34 7.67
CA ASP A 457 -14.78 -1.91 6.30
C ASP A 457 -15.82 -0.78 6.24
N ILE A 458 -16.94 -0.93 6.96
CA ILE A 458 -17.99 0.11 7.02
C ILE A 458 -17.40 1.42 7.59
N GLN A 459 -16.67 1.35 8.70
CA GLN A 459 -16.03 2.51 9.30
C GLN A 459 -15.05 3.18 8.33
N HIS A 460 -14.20 2.38 7.67
CA HIS A 460 -13.25 2.86 6.68
C HIS A 460 -13.95 3.55 5.51
N PHE A 461 -14.99 2.93 4.93
CA PHE A 461 -15.75 3.51 3.82
C PHE A 461 -16.50 4.78 4.23
N LEU A 462 -17.03 4.86 5.45
CA LEU A 462 -17.67 6.07 5.96
C LEU A 462 -16.67 7.22 6.11
N HIS A 463 -15.47 6.94 6.63
CA HIS A 463 -14.40 7.94 6.72
C HIS A 463 -13.96 8.41 5.33
N LEU A 464 -13.68 7.47 4.42
CA LEU A 464 -13.28 7.76 3.05
C LEU A 464 -14.35 8.57 2.32
N ARG A 465 -15.62 8.17 2.42
CA ARG A 465 -16.74 8.87 1.79
C ARG A 465 -16.90 10.29 2.33
N THR A 466 -16.78 10.46 3.64
CA THR A 466 -16.83 11.80 4.27
C THR A 466 -15.70 12.69 3.78
N HIS A 467 -14.48 12.14 3.72
CA HIS A 467 -13.31 12.87 3.21
C HIS A 467 -13.48 13.25 1.74
N LEU A 468 -13.85 12.30 0.87
CA LEU A 468 -14.09 12.56 -0.56
C LEU A 468 -15.20 13.58 -0.78
N TYR A 469 -16.27 13.54 0.02
CA TYR A 469 -17.34 14.52 -0.05
C TYR A 469 -16.85 15.92 0.31
N LYS A 470 -16.18 16.09 1.46
CA LYS A 470 -15.59 17.38 1.87
C LYS A 470 -14.56 17.89 0.87
N PHE A 471 -13.69 17.00 0.36
CA PHE A 471 -12.69 17.35 -0.64
C PHE A 471 -13.36 17.86 -1.92
N LYS A 472 -14.39 17.16 -2.41
CA LYS A 472 -15.14 17.56 -3.60
C LYS A 472 -15.83 18.91 -3.39
N ASP A 473 -16.49 19.10 -2.25
CA ASP A 473 -17.18 20.36 -1.92
C ASP A 473 -16.22 21.56 -1.88
N ASN A 474 -15.05 21.37 -1.26
CA ASN A 474 -14.06 22.43 -1.09
C ASN A 474 -13.24 22.72 -2.36
N ASN A 475 -12.91 21.69 -3.15
CA ASN A 475 -11.89 21.80 -4.20
C ASN A 475 -12.41 21.59 -5.63
N ILE A 476 -13.62 21.05 -5.80
CA ILE A 476 -14.20 20.75 -7.12
C ILE A 476 -15.46 21.59 -7.28
N GLN A 477 -15.28 22.82 -7.78
CA GLN A 477 -16.37 23.77 -8.01
C GLN A 477 -16.92 23.75 -9.44
N ASP A 478 -16.25 23.07 -10.37
CA ASP A 478 -16.62 23.02 -11.79
C ASP A 478 -16.73 21.57 -12.33
N GLN A 479 -17.59 21.37 -13.33
CA GLN A 479 -17.56 20.16 -14.16
C GLN A 479 -16.37 20.25 -15.11
N MET A 480 -15.25 19.60 -14.77
CA MET A 480 -14.21 19.30 -15.76
C MET A 480 -14.47 17.91 -16.37
N GLU A 481 -14.12 17.75 -17.66
CA GLU A 481 -14.27 16.48 -18.37
C GLU A 481 -13.57 15.36 -17.57
N ASN A 482 -14.32 14.31 -17.23
CA ASN A 482 -13.74 13.03 -16.83
C ASN A 482 -12.90 12.54 -18.01
N THR A 483 -11.57 12.63 -17.90
CA THR A 483 -10.63 12.05 -18.87
C THR A 483 -10.08 10.73 -18.38
#